data_AF-A0A3S2N3S4-F1
#
_entry.id   AF-A0A3S2N3S4-F1
#
_cell.length_a   1.000
_cell.length_b   1.000
_cell.length_c   1.000
_cell.angle_alpha   90.00
_cell.angle_beta   90.00
_cell.angle_gamma   90.00
#
_symmetry.space_group_name_H-M   'P 1'
#
loop_
_entity.id
_entity.type
_entity.pdbx_description
1 polymer ?
#
loop_
_entity_poly.entity_id
_entity_poly.type
_entity_poly.pdbx_seq_one_letter_code
_entity_poly.pdbx_strand_id
1 'polypeptide(L)'
;MVDLVAADDIHPLLQQVIHQFKRCSNKAYVIRSNSGPQATVGHYSLNIKNYTQASSPIRRYMDIILQRLLHCAICNKANQYTRAQITDMCSQFQENLTKAKVYEQKAEELAFTVSTRHQSSPKLAIIVHTNKDGDSFEVMFPFNRSVFQRSMSIMYADLQLEDQPAF
;
A
#
# COMPACT_ATOMS: atom_id res chain seq x y z
N MET A 1 -14.26 22.94 4.37
CA MET A 1 -13.91 22.79 5.81
C MET A 1 -14.79 21.74 6.49
N VAL A 2 -16.11 21.72 6.22
CA VAL A 2 -17.03 20.67 6.73
C VAL A 2 -16.61 19.26 6.27
N ASP A 3 -16.17 19.11 5.02
CA ASP A 3 -15.68 17.80 4.53
C ASP A 3 -14.44 17.29 5.26
N LEU A 4 -13.59 18.19 5.78
CA LEU A 4 -12.37 17.81 6.51
C LEU A 4 -12.67 17.14 7.87
N VAL A 5 -13.81 17.47 8.45
CA VAL A 5 -14.24 16.98 9.77
C VAL A 5 -15.19 15.78 9.64
N ALA A 6 -15.93 15.70 8.53
CA ALA A 6 -16.95 14.66 8.33
C ALA A 6 -16.42 13.33 7.75
N ALA A 7 -15.16 13.28 7.32
CA ALA A 7 -14.55 12.10 6.71
C ALA A 7 -13.38 11.59 7.56
N ASP A 8 -13.54 10.39 8.16
CA ASP A 8 -12.55 9.76 9.05
C ASP A 8 -11.15 9.66 8.41
N ASP A 9 -11.12 9.47 7.10
CA ASP A 9 -9.92 9.31 6.29
C ASP A 9 -9.14 10.62 6.05
N ILE A 10 -9.69 11.77 6.43
CA ILE A 10 -9.02 13.08 6.45
C ILE A 10 -9.15 13.83 7.78
N HIS A 11 -9.81 13.24 8.78
CA HIS A 11 -9.97 13.82 10.11
C HIS A 11 -8.60 13.95 10.82
N PRO A 12 -8.12 15.17 11.15
CA PRO A 12 -6.75 15.39 11.62
C PRO A 12 -6.32 14.54 12.82
N LEU A 13 -7.19 14.41 13.84
CA LEU A 13 -6.88 13.62 15.04
C LEU A 13 -6.87 12.11 14.78
N LEU A 14 -7.66 11.64 13.81
CA LEU A 14 -7.70 10.22 13.46
C LEU A 14 -6.54 9.86 12.55
N GLN A 15 -6.03 10.80 11.73
CA GLN A 15 -4.92 10.52 10.81
C GLN A 15 -3.66 10.04 11.51
N GLN A 16 -3.33 10.55 12.68
CA GLN A 16 -2.18 10.07 13.46
C GLN A 16 -2.35 8.59 13.82
N VAL A 17 -3.51 8.22 14.38
CA VAL A 17 -3.81 6.83 14.76
C VAL A 17 -3.86 5.92 13.54
N ILE A 18 -4.53 6.35 12.47
CA ILE A 18 -4.63 5.61 11.20
C ILE A 18 -3.23 5.41 10.59
N HIS A 19 -2.36 6.42 10.64
CA HIS A 19 -1.00 6.34 10.14
C HIS A 19 -0.19 5.28 10.92
N GLN A 20 -0.23 5.33 12.26
CA GLN A 20 0.46 4.34 13.09
C GLN A 20 -0.11 2.92 12.88
N PHE A 21 -1.44 2.79 12.81
CA PHE A 21 -2.10 1.51 12.54
C PHE A 21 -1.67 0.90 11.20
N LYS A 22 -1.57 1.72 10.15
CA LYS A 22 -1.07 1.29 8.83
C LYS A 22 0.40 0.85 8.88
N ARG A 23 1.24 1.52 9.68
CA ARG A 23 2.66 1.13 9.86
C ARG A 23 2.82 -0.21 10.57
N CYS A 24 1.93 -0.51 11.51
CA CYS A 24 1.92 -1.79 12.25
C CYS A 24 1.28 -2.94 11.45
N SER A 25 0.61 -2.64 10.34
CA SER A 25 -0.10 -3.64 9.53
C SER A 25 0.85 -4.34 8.56
N ASN A 26 0.81 -5.67 8.54
CA ASN A 26 1.53 -6.46 7.55
C ASN A 26 0.97 -6.23 6.14
N LYS A 27 1.85 -6.26 5.14
CA LYS A 27 1.44 -6.26 3.73
C LYS A 27 0.81 -7.61 3.39
N ALA A 28 -0.20 -7.59 2.52
CA ALA A 28 -0.73 -8.80 1.91
C ALA A 28 0.37 -9.52 1.10
N TYR A 29 0.29 -10.85 1.10
CA TYR A 29 1.24 -11.70 0.39
C TYR A 29 0.55 -12.85 -0.32
N VAL A 30 1.19 -13.34 -1.38
CA VAL A 30 0.75 -14.54 -2.13
C VAL A 30 1.43 -15.77 -1.54
N ILE A 31 0.65 -16.79 -1.21
CA ILE A 31 1.16 -18.05 -0.67
C ILE A 31 0.32 -19.23 -1.15
N ARG A 32 0.97 -20.38 -1.34
CA ARG A 32 0.28 -21.64 -1.61
C ARG A 32 -0.50 -22.09 -0.37
N SER A 33 -1.70 -22.65 -0.57
CA SER A 33 -2.48 -23.27 0.49
C SER A 33 -1.71 -24.37 1.24
N ASN A 34 -1.95 -24.49 2.56
CA ASN A 34 -1.34 -25.51 3.43
C ASN A 34 0.20 -25.56 3.33
N SER A 35 0.86 -24.40 3.21
CA SER A 35 2.33 -24.30 3.16
C SER A 35 3.00 -24.16 4.52
N GLY A 36 2.24 -23.73 5.51
CA GLY A 36 2.70 -23.43 6.86
C GLY A 36 1.65 -22.59 7.60
N PRO A 37 1.95 -22.19 8.85
CA PRO A 37 1.04 -21.39 9.68
C PRO A 37 0.60 -20.07 9.04
N GLN A 38 1.44 -19.47 8.20
CA GLN A 38 1.13 -18.23 7.50
C GLN A 38 -0.05 -18.43 6.51
N ALA A 39 -0.17 -19.61 5.88
CA ALA A 39 -1.26 -19.86 4.94
C ALA A 39 -2.65 -20.02 5.60
N THR A 40 -2.73 -20.03 6.93
CA THR A 40 -3.99 -20.24 7.67
C THR A 40 -4.50 -18.99 8.39
N VAL A 41 -3.76 -17.87 8.35
CA VAL A 41 -4.12 -16.63 9.06
C VAL A 41 -5.30 -15.88 8.44
N GLY A 42 -5.58 -16.11 7.16
CA GLY A 42 -6.64 -15.44 6.40
C GLY A 42 -6.32 -14.00 5.99
N HIS A 43 -7.30 -13.34 5.38
CA HIS A 43 -7.16 -11.98 4.86
C HIS A 43 -7.80 -10.96 5.81
N TYR A 44 -6.98 -10.37 6.68
CA TYR A 44 -7.41 -9.45 7.75
C TYR A 44 -8.38 -8.35 7.27
N SER A 45 -7.98 -7.53 6.30
CA SER A 45 -8.79 -6.39 5.85
C SER A 45 -10.08 -6.76 5.12
N LEU A 46 -10.22 -8.01 4.67
CA LEU A 46 -11.42 -8.51 4.01
C LEU A 46 -12.27 -9.36 4.97
N ASN A 47 -11.76 -9.62 6.18
CA ASN A 47 -12.38 -10.47 7.19
C ASN A 47 -12.83 -11.84 6.66
N ILE A 48 -11.96 -12.51 5.88
CA ILE A 48 -12.24 -13.82 5.29
C ILE A 48 -11.06 -14.79 5.49
N LYS A 49 -11.37 -16.09 5.59
CA LYS A 49 -10.36 -17.14 5.83
C LYS A 49 -9.50 -17.46 4.61
N ASN A 50 -10.12 -17.54 3.43
CA ASN A 50 -9.45 -17.92 2.19
C ASN A 50 -9.72 -16.87 1.13
N TYR A 51 -8.67 -16.43 0.43
CA TYR A 51 -8.78 -15.46 -0.65
C TYR A 51 -7.76 -15.74 -1.74
N THR A 52 -8.14 -15.48 -2.99
CA THR A 52 -7.24 -15.46 -4.14
C THR A 52 -7.75 -14.46 -5.16
N GLN A 53 -6.88 -13.97 -6.04
CA GLN A 53 -7.28 -13.13 -7.17
C GLN A 53 -7.62 -14.01 -8.38
N ALA A 54 -8.74 -13.72 -9.05
CA ALA A 54 -9.25 -14.55 -10.15
C ALA A 54 -9.87 -13.75 -11.32
N SER A 55 -10.08 -12.46 -11.14
CA SER A 55 -10.96 -11.63 -11.99
C SER A 55 -10.25 -10.84 -13.10
N SER A 56 -8.94 -11.04 -13.31
CA SER A 56 -8.17 -10.23 -14.26
C SER A 56 -7.04 -11.02 -14.97
N PRO A 57 -7.35 -12.15 -15.63
CA PRO A 57 -6.36 -12.99 -16.33
C PRO A 57 -5.57 -12.26 -17.43
N ILE A 58 -6.13 -11.21 -18.03
CA ILE A 58 -5.44 -10.42 -19.06
C ILE A 58 -4.20 -9.69 -18.50
N ARG A 59 -4.27 -9.21 -17.26
CA ARG A 59 -3.23 -8.36 -16.64
C ARG A 59 -2.51 -9.01 -15.47
N ARG A 60 -2.86 -10.25 -15.10
CA ARG A 60 -2.24 -11.01 -14.01
C ARG A 60 -2.08 -12.47 -14.38
N TYR A 61 -0.83 -12.93 -14.47
CA TYR A 61 -0.52 -14.33 -14.78
C TYR A 61 -0.98 -15.30 -13.67
N MET A 62 -1.03 -14.83 -12.42
CA MET A 62 -1.56 -15.62 -11.29
C MET A 62 -3.00 -16.09 -11.54
N ASP A 63 -3.86 -15.22 -12.09
CA ASP A 63 -5.25 -15.54 -12.43
C ASP A 63 -5.32 -16.62 -13.52
N ILE A 64 -4.38 -16.65 -14.47
CA ILE A 64 -4.28 -17.71 -15.50
C ILE A 64 -3.94 -19.05 -14.86
N ILE A 65 -2.96 -19.08 -13.94
CA ILE A 65 -2.61 -20.30 -13.19
C ILE A 65 -3.82 -20.79 -12.40
N LEU A 66 -4.53 -19.88 -11.72
CA LEU A 66 -5.74 -20.22 -10.98
C LEU A 66 -6.84 -20.79 -11.90
N GLN A 67 -7.07 -20.20 -13.07
CA GLN A 67 -8.05 -20.71 -14.04
C GLN A 67 -7.72 -22.13 -14.50
N ARG A 68 -6.44 -22.43 -14.74
CA ARG A 68 -5.97 -23.78 -15.08
C ARG A 68 -6.23 -24.77 -13.94
N LEU A 69 -5.90 -24.38 -12.71
CA LEU A 69 -6.16 -25.20 -11.51
C LEU A 69 -7.66 -25.45 -11.31
N LEU A 70 -8.48 -24.41 -11.47
CA LEU A 70 -9.94 -24.49 -11.35
C LEU A 70 -10.54 -25.39 -12.43
N HIS A 71 -10.08 -25.28 -13.68
CA HIS A 71 -10.51 -26.15 -14.76
C HIS A 71 -10.14 -27.63 -14.49
N CYS A 72 -8.94 -27.91 -13.98
CA CYS A 72 -8.58 -29.28 -13.57
C CYS A 72 -9.50 -29.81 -12.46
N ALA A 73 -9.82 -28.98 -11.46
CA ALA A 73 -10.72 -29.37 -10.38
C ALA A 73 -12.15 -29.63 -10.86
N ILE A 74 -12.72 -28.76 -11.69
CA ILE A 74 -14.09 -28.88 -12.20
C ILE A 74 -14.21 -30.07 -13.16
N CYS A 75 -13.24 -30.26 -14.06
CA CYS A 75 -13.27 -31.32 -15.06
C CYS A 75 -12.67 -32.65 -14.57
N ASN A 76 -12.32 -32.76 -13.28
CA ASN A 76 -11.66 -33.93 -12.69
C ASN A 76 -10.42 -34.41 -13.47
N LYS A 77 -9.59 -33.45 -13.92
CA LYS A 77 -8.34 -33.72 -14.64
C LYS A 77 -7.15 -33.67 -13.69
N ALA A 78 -6.10 -34.41 -14.01
CA ALA A 78 -4.84 -34.32 -13.29
C ALA A 78 -4.31 -32.86 -13.28
N ASN A 79 -3.78 -32.45 -12.12
CA ASN A 79 -3.13 -31.16 -12.01
C ASN A 79 -1.75 -31.22 -12.68
N GLN A 80 -1.47 -30.27 -13.56
CA GLN A 80 -0.19 -30.15 -14.27
C GLN A 80 0.92 -29.50 -13.44
N TYR A 81 0.60 -28.98 -12.24
CA TYR A 81 1.55 -28.30 -11.37
C TYR A 81 1.83 -29.11 -10.09
N THR A 82 3.11 -29.27 -9.77
CA THR A 82 3.54 -29.81 -8.48
C THR A 82 3.42 -28.76 -7.38
N ARG A 83 3.40 -29.20 -6.11
CA ARG A 83 3.38 -28.29 -4.96
C ARG A 83 4.62 -27.38 -4.92
N ALA A 84 5.78 -27.88 -5.34
CA ALA A 84 7.01 -27.09 -5.43
C ALA A 84 6.86 -25.98 -6.48
N GLN A 85 6.41 -26.31 -7.70
CA GLN A 85 6.16 -25.34 -8.76
C GLN A 85 5.17 -24.24 -8.34
N ILE A 86 4.08 -24.59 -7.66
CA ILE A 86 3.14 -23.59 -7.13
C ILE A 86 3.82 -22.68 -6.09
N THR A 87 4.66 -23.25 -5.21
CA THR A 87 5.38 -22.47 -4.20
C THR A 87 6.34 -21.47 -4.85
N ASP A 88 7.11 -21.90 -5.84
CA ASP A 88 8.05 -21.05 -6.56
C ASP A 88 7.32 -19.94 -7.32
N MET A 89 6.19 -20.28 -7.98
CA MET A 89 5.34 -19.29 -8.64
C MET A 89 4.76 -18.26 -7.66
N CYS A 90 4.31 -18.66 -6.47
CA CYS A 90 3.82 -17.72 -5.46
C CYS A 90 4.91 -16.70 -5.07
N SER A 91 6.15 -17.15 -4.88
CA SER A 91 7.28 -16.26 -4.59
C SER A 91 7.54 -15.27 -5.73
N GLN A 92 7.54 -15.76 -6.98
CA GLN A 92 7.70 -14.90 -8.16
C GLN A 92 6.55 -13.90 -8.31
N PHE A 93 5.31 -14.30 -8.04
CA PHE A 93 4.16 -13.41 -8.07
C PHE A 93 4.28 -12.31 -7.02
N GLN A 94 4.70 -12.64 -5.81
CA GLN A 94 4.92 -11.66 -4.75
C GLN A 94 5.99 -10.64 -5.13
N GLU A 95 7.10 -11.10 -5.71
CA GLU A 95 8.17 -10.23 -6.20
C GLU A 95 7.67 -9.30 -7.32
N ASN A 96 6.99 -9.85 -8.33
CA ASN A 96 6.45 -9.08 -9.44
C ASN A 96 5.41 -8.05 -9.00
N LEU A 97 4.51 -8.41 -8.08
CA LEU A 97 3.54 -7.48 -7.50
C LEU A 97 4.24 -6.34 -6.75
N THR A 98 5.31 -6.65 -6.02
CA THR A 98 6.11 -5.65 -5.30
C THR A 98 6.80 -4.70 -6.28
N LYS A 99 7.45 -5.24 -7.33
CA LYS A 99 8.11 -4.45 -8.37
C LYS A 99 7.13 -3.55 -9.12
N ALA A 100 5.99 -4.10 -9.54
CA ALA A 100 4.96 -3.36 -10.25
C ALA A 100 4.44 -2.18 -9.41
N LYS A 101 4.16 -2.41 -8.12
CA LYS A 101 3.72 -1.36 -7.20
C LYS A 101 4.76 -0.26 -7.03
N VAL A 102 6.05 -0.61 -6.89
CA VAL A 102 7.13 0.37 -6.78
C VAL A 102 7.29 1.18 -8.08
N TYR A 103 7.13 0.54 -9.23
CA TYR A 103 7.20 1.22 -10.52
C TYR A 103 6.03 2.21 -10.70
N GLU A 104 4.81 1.77 -10.41
CA GLU A 104 3.60 2.60 -10.43
C GLU A 104 3.77 3.85 -9.55
N GLN A 105 4.22 3.67 -8.30
CA GLN A 105 4.52 4.78 -7.38
C GLN A 105 5.50 5.79 -7.99
N LYS A 106 6.63 5.33 -8.52
CA LYS A 106 7.64 6.22 -9.13
C LYS A 106 7.13 6.94 -10.37
N ALA A 107 6.30 6.28 -11.16
CA ALA A 107 5.69 6.90 -12.34
C ALA A 107 4.72 8.02 -11.95
N GLU A 108 3.92 7.81 -10.90
CA GLU A 108 3.01 8.83 -10.34
C GLU A 108 3.80 10.02 -9.76
N GLU A 109 4.87 9.76 -9.00
CA GLU A 109 5.78 10.80 -8.46
C GLU A 109 6.42 11.64 -9.58
N LEU A 110 6.90 10.99 -10.64
CA LEU A 110 7.51 11.67 -11.78
C LEU A 110 6.49 12.50 -12.55
N ALA A 111 5.32 11.94 -12.85
CA ALA A 111 4.24 12.64 -13.54
C ALA A 111 3.80 13.88 -12.76
N PHE A 112 3.67 13.74 -11.44
CA PHE A 112 3.36 14.85 -10.55
C PHE A 112 4.43 15.94 -10.62
N THR A 113 5.70 15.58 -10.48
CA THR A 113 6.84 16.53 -10.53
C THR A 113 6.86 17.32 -11.83
N VAL A 114 6.65 16.65 -12.97
CA VAL A 114 6.60 17.31 -14.29
C VAL A 114 5.42 18.28 -14.36
N SER A 115 4.24 17.88 -13.88
CA SER A 115 3.03 18.71 -13.90
C SER A 115 3.14 19.98 -13.03
N THR A 116 3.88 19.92 -11.92
CA THR A 116 4.03 21.05 -10.98
C THR A 116 5.24 21.92 -11.24
N ARG A 117 6.07 21.60 -12.24
CA ARG A 117 7.31 22.35 -12.53
C ARG A 117 7.09 23.83 -12.84
N HIS A 118 5.95 24.16 -13.43
CA HIS A 118 5.63 25.52 -13.88
C HIS A 118 4.51 26.18 -13.06
N GLN A 119 3.86 25.44 -12.17
CA GLN A 119 2.75 25.92 -11.34
C GLN A 119 2.81 25.26 -9.96
N SER A 120 3.25 26.04 -8.96
CA SER A 120 3.11 25.65 -7.57
C SER A 120 1.71 26.00 -7.08
N SER A 121 1.02 25.03 -6.47
CA SER A 121 -0.27 25.25 -5.82
C SER A 121 -0.18 24.82 -4.35
N PRO A 122 -0.80 25.58 -3.43
CA PRO A 122 -0.84 25.18 -2.03
C PRO A 122 -1.57 23.85 -1.90
N LYS A 123 -1.03 22.98 -1.03
CA LYS A 123 -1.62 21.68 -0.73
C LYS A 123 -1.94 21.56 0.74
N LEU A 124 -3.07 20.93 1.05
CA LEU A 124 -3.38 20.58 2.42
C LEU A 124 -2.49 19.42 2.88
N ALA A 125 -1.81 19.63 3.99
CA ALA A 125 -1.01 18.63 4.68
C ALA A 125 -1.54 18.44 6.10
N ILE A 126 -1.45 17.22 6.63
CA ILE A 126 -1.80 16.88 8.00
C ILE A 126 -0.54 16.36 8.70
N ILE A 127 -0.22 16.92 9.85
CA ILE A 127 0.91 16.47 10.68
C ILE A 127 0.54 15.12 11.31
N VAL A 128 1.32 14.09 10.99
CA VAL A 128 1.08 12.71 11.46
C VAL A 128 2.07 12.24 12.51
N HIS A 129 3.23 12.90 12.60
CA HIS A 129 4.25 12.60 13.61
C HIS A 129 5.09 13.85 13.90
N THR A 130 5.38 14.07 15.18
CA THR A 130 6.26 15.13 15.67
C THR A 130 7.22 14.54 16.67
N ASN A 131 8.51 14.83 16.55
CA ASN A 131 9.50 14.48 17.56
C ASN A 131 9.89 15.75 18.33
N LYS A 132 9.76 15.73 19.67
CA LYS A 132 10.07 16.89 20.53
C LYS A 132 11.53 17.30 20.47
N ASP A 133 12.42 16.31 20.37
CA ASP A 133 13.87 16.51 20.26
C ASP A 133 14.35 16.50 18.79
N GLY A 134 13.40 16.44 17.85
CA GLY A 134 13.69 16.37 16.42
C GLY A 134 13.89 17.73 15.78
N ASP A 135 14.47 17.73 14.58
CA ASP A 135 14.62 18.89 13.71
C ASP A 135 13.54 18.98 12.62
N SER A 136 12.55 18.10 12.68
CA SER A 136 11.53 17.93 11.66
C SER A 136 10.23 17.33 12.21
N PHE A 137 9.18 17.44 11.39
CA PHE A 137 7.90 16.77 11.59
C PHE A 137 7.47 16.08 10.32
N GLU A 138 6.69 15.01 10.45
CA GLU A 138 6.17 14.27 9.31
C GLU A 138 4.74 14.70 8.97
N VAL A 139 4.49 14.90 7.69
CA VAL A 139 3.18 15.25 7.15
C VAL A 139 2.66 14.23 6.15
N MET A 140 1.35 14.16 5.99
CA MET A 140 0.66 13.43 4.93
C MET A 140 -0.23 14.35 4.11
N PHE A 141 -0.35 14.02 2.81
CA PHE A 141 -1.18 14.77 1.86
C PHE A 141 -2.41 13.94 1.49
N PRO A 142 -3.55 14.10 2.20
CA PRO A 142 -4.72 13.24 2.03
C PRO A 142 -5.27 13.24 0.61
N PHE A 143 -5.18 14.37 -0.10
CA PHE A 143 -5.70 14.54 -1.47
C PHE A 143 -4.69 14.19 -2.57
N ASN A 144 -3.48 13.77 -2.20
CA ASN A 144 -2.42 13.43 -3.16
C ASN A 144 -1.76 12.10 -2.79
N ARG A 145 -2.55 11.14 -2.29
CA ARG A 145 -2.05 9.84 -1.82
C ARG A 145 -1.41 8.98 -2.90
N SER A 146 -1.79 9.11 -4.17
CA SER A 146 -1.12 8.41 -5.27
C SER A 146 0.37 8.78 -5.33
N VAL A 147 0.64 10.08 -5.28
CA VAL A 147 1.98 10.67 -5.31
C VAL A 147 2.70 10.51 -3.97
N PHE A 148 2.03 10.83 -2.85
CA PHE A 148 2.61 10.84 -1.52
C PHE A 148 2.04 9.69 -0.68
N GLN A 149 2.43 8.46 -1.03
CA GLN A 149 1.97 7.26 -0.31
C GLN A 149 2.57 7.12 1.09
N ARG A 150 3.68 7.80 1.36
CA ARG A 150 4.36 7.84 2.66
C ARG A 150 4.25 9.23 3.25
N SER A 151 4.46 9.31 4.56
CA SER A 151 4.67 10.60 5.19
C SER A 151 5.95 11.25 4.66
N MET A 152 5.94 12.58 4.54
CA MET A 152 7.09 13.38 4.13
C MET A 152 7.61 14.14 5.34
N SER A 153 8.93 14.20 5.50
CA SER A 153 9.56 15.01 6.53
C SER A 153 9.68 16.46 6.04
N ILE A 154 9.28 17.42 6.88
CA ILE A 154 9.54 18.85 6.69
C ILE A 154 10.48 19.29 7.79
N MET A 155 11.63 19.85 7.42
CA MET A 155 12.62 20.35 8.38
C MET A 155 12.17 21.70 8.94
N TYR A 156 12.36 21.92 10.23
CA TYR A 156 12.10 23.22 10.84
C TYR A 156 12.96 24.34 10.22
N ALA A 157 14.17 24.00 9.79
CA ALA A 157 15.08 24.92 9.09
C ALA A 157 14.50 25.46 7.77
N ASP A 158 13.64 24.69 7.09
CA ASP A 158 13.02 25.10 5.82
C ASP A 158 11.85 26.08 6.01
N LEU A 159 11.31 26.16 7.24
CA LEU A 159 10.14 26.97 7.56
C LEU A 159 10.47 28.42 7.92
N GLN A 160 11.75 28.79 7.95
CA GLN A 160 12.21 30.14 8.34
C GLN A 160 11.60 30.59 9.69
N LEU A 161 11.55 29.66 10.66
CA LEU A 161 10.99 29.95 11.98
C LEU A 161 11.86 30.98 12.72
N GLU A 162 11.22 31.89 13.42
CA GLU A 162 11.91 32.83 14.32
C GLU A 162 12.48 32.09 15.54
N ASP A 163 11.72 31.13 16.08
CA ASP A 163 12.10 30.26 17.21
C ASP A 163 11.55 28.82 17.02
N GLN A 164 12.13 27.83 17.72
CA GLN A 164 11.56 26.49 17.76
C GLN A 164 10.20 26.47 18.48
N PRO A 165 9.19 25.74 17.96
CA PRO A 165 7.87 25.70 18.58
C PRO A 165 7.93 25.03 19.96
N ALA A 166 7.33 25.69 20.97
CA ALA A 166 7.14 25.12 22.29
C ALA A 166 5.96 24.13 22.29
N PHE A 167 6.18 22.92 22.79
CA PHE A 167 5.20 21.84 22.88
C PHE A 167 4.53 21.74 24.24
#